data_AF-A0A0G0XHE2-F1
#
_entry.id   AF-A0A0G0XHE2-F1
#
_cell.length_a   1.000
_cell.length_b   1.000
_cell.length_c   1.000
_cell.angle_alpha   90.00
_cell.angle_beta   90.00
_cell.angle_gamma   90.00
#
_symmetry.space_group_name_H-M   'P 1'
#
loop_
_entity.id
_entity.type
_entity.pdbx_description
1 polymer ?
#
loop_
_entity_poly.entity_id
_entity_poly.type
_entity_poly.pdbx_seq_one_letter_code
_entity_poly.pdbx_strand_id
1 'polypeptide(L)'
;MIKPPFLSIVIPAYNEAHNMQNGVLDGVVSFLKTKNYTWEVILVDDGSTDDTKRLLLKTHDIVIGSRAGRRKGAPLSRIIMARGFMLLRTLTLGIDVADTQCGFKAFRREVAHDLFDRLQLYRTNQTNEGSRVTAGFDVELLYLAKRRGYSIKEVPVAWRYVETRRVNPIRDSIEGLRDLLRIRLLALRGVYE
;
A
#
# COMPACT_ATOMS: atom_id res chain seq x y z
N MET A 1 -20.36 22.54 -14.24
CA MET A 1 -19.03 21.94 -14.00
C MET A 1 -19.12 21.01 -12.81
N ILE A 2 -18.61 19.78 -12.92
CA ILE A 2 -18.45 18.88 -11.77
C ILE A 2 -17.25 19.38 -10.97
N LYS A 3 -17.42 19.58 -9.65
CA LYS A 3 -16.29 19.95 -8.76
C LYS A 3 -15.33 18.74 -8.70
N PRO A 4 -14.00 18.92 -8.86
CA PRO A 4 -13.08 17.81 -8.73
C PRO A 4 -13.23 17.15 -7.34
N PRO A 5 -13.06 15.81 -7.24
CA PRO A 5 -13.01 15.14 -5.96
C PRO A 5 -11.82 15.71 -5.17
N PHE A 6 -12.06 16.14 -3.94
CA PHE A 6 -11.01 16.42 -2.98
C PHE A 6 -10.30 15.12 -2.60
N LEU A 7 -10.97 13.96 -2.65
CA LEU A 7 -10.56 12.75 -1.94
C LEU A 7 -10.83 11.49 -2.78
N SER A 8 -9.82 10.86 -3.39
CA SER A 8 -9.95 9.60 -4.17
C SER A 8 -9.32 8.37 -3.48
N ILE A 9 -9.87 7.17 -3.68
CA ILE A 9 -9.17 5.90 -3.38
C ILE A 9 -8.65 5.28 -4.68
N VAL A 10 -7.64 4.41 -4.57
CA VAL A 10 -7.27 3.42 -5.58
C VAL A 10 -7.10 2.03 -4.91
N ILE A 11 -8.18 1.23 -4.76
CA ILE A 11 -8.09 -0.12 -4.15
C ILE A 11 -7.60 -1.11 -5.22
N PRO A 12 -6.47 -1.80 -5.04
CA PRO A 12 -6.14 -2.96 -5.86
C PRO A 12 -7.04 -4.14 -5.45
N ALA A 13 -7.66 -4.80 -6.43
CA ALA A 13 -8.54 -5.93 -6.22
C ALA A 13 -8.11 -7.10 -7.11
N TYR A 14 -7.85 -8.25 -6.51
CA TYR A 14 -7.59 -9.49 -7.24
C TYR A 14 -8.18 -10.67 -6.45
N ASN A 15 -9.27 -11.24 -6.97
CA ASN A 15 -10.04 -12.29 -6.30
C ASN A 15 -10.48 -11.93 -4.86
N GLU A 16 -11.04 -10.72 -4.73
CA GLU A 16 -11.52 -10.09 -3.50
C GLU A 16 -13.05 -10.21 -3.29
N ALA A 17 -13.77 -11.01 -4.10
CA ALA A 17 -15.24 -11.02 -4.10
C ALA A 17 -15.83 -11.30 -2.72
N HIS A 18 -15.19 -12.14 -1.92
CA HIS A 18 -15.59 -12.41 -0.54
C HIS A 18 -15.51 -11.17 0.36
N ASN A 19 -14.45 -10.36 0.24
CA ASN A 19 -14.31 -9.12 1.02
C ASN A 19 -15.30 -8.05 0.56
N MET A 20 -15.62 -8.02 -0.73
CA MET A 20 -16.67 -7.15 -1.27
C MET A 20 -18.06 -7.56 -0.77
N GLN A 21 -18.39 -8.84 -0.76
CA GLN A 21 -19.64 -9.39 -0.19
C GLN A 21 -19.74 -9.17 1.33
N ASN A 22 -18.62 -9.16 2.05
CA ASN A 22 -18.56 -8.83 3.47
C ASN A 22 -18.75 -7.32 3.76
N GLY A 23 -19.14 -6.50 2.77
CA GLY A 23 -19.46 -5.08 2.97
C GLY A 23 -18.26 -4.19 3.28
N VAL A 24 -17.03 -4.61 2.95
CA VAL A 24 -15.83 -3.79 3.17
C VAL A 24 -15.93 -2.46 2.42
N LEU A 25 -16.43 -2.49 1.18
CA LEU A 25 -16.73 -1.28 0.41
C LEU A 25 -17.84 -0.44 1.05
N ASP A 26 -18.91 -1.05 1.56
CA ASP A 26 -20.00 -0.31 2.19
C ASP A 26 -19.58 0.37 3.50
N GLY A 27 -18.68 -0.23 4.28
CA GLY A 27 -18.05 0.40 5.43
C GLY A 27 -17.19 1.60 5.03
N VAL A 28 -16.44 1.46 3.93
CA VAL A 28 -15.65 2.52 3.32
C VAL A 28 -16.55 3.68 2.85
N VAL A 29 -17.64 3.39 2.12
CA VAL A 29 -18.68 4.34 1.70
C VAL A 29 -19.33 5.06 2.87
N SER A 30 -19.69 4.31 3.91
CA SER A 30 -20.44 4.83 5.05
C SER A 30 -19.61 5.83 5.87
N PHE A 31 -18.30 5.58 6.04
CA PHE A 31 -17.41 6.54 6.69
C PHE A 31 -17.35 7.88 5.93
N LEU A 32 -17.47 7.88 4.61
CA LEU A 32 -17.29 9.12 3.82
C LEU A 32 -18.53 9.91 3.50
N LYS A 33 -19.70 9.29 3.65
CA LYS A 33 -20.93 10.06 3.84
C LYS A 33 -20.87 10.95 5.09
N THR A 34 -19.97 10.69 6.06
CA THR A 34 -19.76 11.56 7.24
C THR A 34 -18.83 12.76 7.00
N LYS A 35 -18.31 12.97 5.77
CA LYS A 35 -17.30 13.99 5.51
C LYS A 35 -17.80 15.09 4.58
N ASN A 36 -17.43 16.34 4.88
CA ASN A 36 -17.88 17.53 4.18
C ASN A 36 -16.95 17.92 3.00
N TYR A 37 -16.53 16.95 2.21
CA TYR A 37 -15.67 17.16 1.04
C TYR A 37 -15.98 16.15 -0.09
N THR A 38 -15.71 16.53 -1.34
CA THR A 38 -16.00 15.70 -2.52
C THR A 38 -15.05 14.51 -2.62
N TRP A 39 -15.53 13.34 -3.07
CA TRP A 39 -14.71 12.13 -3.11
C TRP A 39 -15.03 11.14 -4.24
N GLU A 40 -14.20 10.10 -4.39
CA GLU A 40 -14.42 8.93 -5.27
C GLU A 40 -13.70 7.65 -4.76
N VAL A 41 -13.98 6.49 -5.37
CA VAL A 41 -13.09 5.30 -5.36
C VAL A 41 -12.83 4.95 -6.80
N ILE A 42 -11.57 4.64 -7.05
CA ILE A 42 -11.09 3.89 -8.19
C ILE A 42 -10.75 2.50 -7.66
N LEU A 43 -11.17 1.46 -8.37
CA LEU A 43 -10.82 0.08 -8.06
C LEU A 43 -10.06 -0.49 -9.24
N VAL A 44 -8.89 -1.06 -8.95
CA VAL A 44 -7.92 -1.53 -9.93
C VAL A 44 -7.94 -3.05 -9.88
N ASP A 45 -8.70 -3.62 -10.80
CA ASP A 45 -8.83 -5.07 -10.93
C ASP A 45 -7.73 -5.62 -11.87
N ASP A 46 -6.79 -6.40 -11.33
CA ASP A 46 -5.68 -6.99 -12.10
C ASP A 46 -6.08 -8.35 -12.71
N GLY A 47 -7.24 -8.38 -13.37
CA GLY A 47 -7.73 -9.57 -14.05
C GLY A 47 -8.32 -10.63 -13.13
N SER A 48 -9.10 -10.24 -12.10
CA SER A 48 -9.81 -11.19 -11.23
C SER A 48 -10.59 -12.23 -12.03
N THR A 49 -10.52 -13.48 -11.56
CA THR A 49 -11.18 -14.66 -12.12
C THR A 49 -12.49 -15.00 -11.40
N ASP A 50 -12.83 -14.28 -10.33
CA ASP A 50 -14.06 -14.43 -9.56
C ASP A 50 -15.01 -13.23 -9.76
N ASP A 51 -16.04 -13.16 -8.90
CA ASP A 51 -17.07 -12.12 -8.91
C ASP A 51 -16.60 -10.70 -8.55
N THR A 52 -15.32 -10.49 -8.25
CA THR A 52 -14.76 -9.21 -7.75
C THR A 52 -15.23 -8.04 -8.60
N LYS A 53 -15.01 -8.10 -9.91
CA LYS A 53 -15.36 -7.06 -10.91
C LYS A 53 -16.80 -6.55 -10.82
N ARG A 54 -17.76 -7.38 -10.38
CA ARG A 54 -19.18 -7.01 -10.27
C ARG A 54 -19.46 -6.04 -9.12
N LEU A 55 -18.55 -5.89 -8.15
CA LEU A 55 -18.85 -5.33 -6.83
C LEU A 55 -18.14 -3.99 -6.52
N LEU A 56 -17.44 -3.37 -7.48
CA LEU A 56 -16.30 -2.47 -7.20
C LEU A 56 -16.50 -0.93 -7.38
N LEU A 57 -17.41 -0.24 -6.67
CA LEU A 57 -17.63 1.22 -6.91
C LEU A 57 -18.00 2.06 -5.64
N LYS A 58 -17.07 2.89 -5.03
CA LYS A 58 -17.24 4.22 -4.26
C LYS A 58 -16.36 4.50 -2.94
N THR A 59 -15.64 5.68 -2.84
CA THR A 59 -15.07 6.49 -1.65
C THR A 59 -13.67 6.30 -0.87
N HIS A 60 -12.82 7.36 -0.70
CA HIS A 60 -11.65 7.72 0.26
C HIS A 60 -10.39 8.39 -0.36
N ASP A 61 -9.17 8.20 0.19
CA ASP A 61 -7.92 9.02 0.12
C ASP A 61 -6.68 8.08 0.06
N ILE A 62 -5.54 8.39 0.71
CA ILE A 62 -4.63 7.31 1.15
C ILE A 62 -5.20 6.57 2.37
N VAL A 63 -5.74 5.38 2.10
CA VAL A 63 -6.18 4.40 3.09
C VAL A 63 -5.36 3.14 2.89
N ILE A 64 -4.64 2.71 3.91
CA ILE A 64 -3.82 1.50 3.86
C ILE A 64 -4.34 0.45 4.83
N GLY A 65 -4.35 -0.79 4.38
CA GLY A 65 -4.72 -1.94 5.19
C GLY A 65 -3.64 -2.24 6.20
N SER A 66 -4.02 -2.62 7.41
CA SER A 66 -3.08 -2.96 8.47
C SER A 66 -3.35 -4.34 9.04
N ARG A 67 -2.35 -5.22 8.94
CA ARG A 67 -2.37 -6.57 9.50
C ARG A 67 -1.80 -6.60 10.92
N ALA A 68 -1.45 -5.43 11.48
CA ALA A 68 -0.63 -5.28 12.69
C ALA A 68 -1.15 -6.04 13.93
N GLY A 69 -2.48 -6.27 14.02
CA GLY A 69 -3.09 -7.04 15.11
C GLY A 69 -3.42 -8.51 14.82
N ARG A 70 -3.25 -9.04 13.58
CA ARG A 70 -3.85 -10.32 13.16
C ARG A 70 -2.96 -11.21 12.28
N ARG A 71 -1.65 -11.32 12.54
CA ARG A 71 -0.75 -12.30 11.87
C ARG A 71 -0.89 -13.74 12.42
N LYS A 72 -2.12 -14.22 12.64
CA LYS A 72 -2.36 -15.59 13.13
C LYS A 72 -1.89 -16.63 12.09
N GLY A 73 -1.16 -17.65 12.53
CA GLY A 73 -0.66 -18.75 11.70
C GLY A 73 0.64 -18.46 10.91
N ALA A 74 1.22 -17.26 11.00
CA ALA A 74 2.51 -16.99 10.36
C ALA A 74 3.69 -17.58 11.16
N PRO A 75 4.74 -18.12 10.50
CA PRO A 75 5.95 -18.58 11.19
C PRO A 75 6.61 -17.48 12.04
N LEU A 76 7.15 -17.86 13.20
CA LEU A 76 7.73 -16.90 14.16
C LEU A 76 8.88 -16.08 13.55
N SER A 77 9.74 -16.72 12.75
CA SER A 77 10.80 -16.05 11.97
C SER A 77 10.25 -14.95 11.05
N ARG A 78 9.11 -15.19 10.38
CA ARG A 78 8.45 -14.22 9.51
C ARG A 78 7.84 -13.04 10.28
N ILE A 79 7.38 -13.27 11.50
CA ILE A 79 6.92 -12.21 12.41
C ILE A 79 8.11 -11.35 12.88
N ILE A 80 9.23 -11.98 13.25
CA ILE A 80 10.47 -11.31 13.68
C ILE A 80 11.05 -10.46 12.54
N MET A 81 11.24 -11.04 11.34
CA MET A 81 11.75 -10.32 10.17
C MET A 81 10.88 -9.10 9.82
N ALA A 82 9.55 -9.26 9.80
CA ALA A 82 8.65 -8.15 9.53
C ALA A 82 8.71 -7.05 10.62
N ARG A 83 8.84 -7.40 11.91
CA ARG A 83 9.02 -6.42 13.00
C ARG A 83 10.38 -5.71 12.93
N GLY A 84 11.46 -6.44 12.64
CA GLY A 84 12.79 -5.87 12.45
C GLY A 84 12.84 -4.89 11.28
N PHE A 85 12.23 -5.26 10.14
CA PHE A 85 12.11 -4.36 8.99
C PHE A 85 11.28 -3.11 9.30
N MET A 86 10.17 -3.25 10.03
CA MET A 86 9.36 -2.11 10.51
C MET A 86 10.18 -1.15 11.38
N LEU A 87 10.96 -1.68 12.34
CA LEU A 87 11.83 -0.87 13.19
C LEU A 87 12.90 -0.14 12.38
N LEU A 88 13.65 -0.86 11.53
CA LEU A 88 14.68 -0.28 10.67
C LEU A 88 14.12 0.84 9.80
N ARG A 89 12.97 0.60 9.14
CA ARG A 89 12.27 1.57 8.30
C ARG A 89 11.87 2.83 9.05
N THR A 90 11.34 2.68 10.27
CA THR A 90 11.00 3.83 11.13
C THR A 90 12.25 4.64 11.50
N LEU A 91 13.36 3.97 11.85
CA LEU A 91 14.62 4.64 12.21
C LEU A 91 15.29 5.34 11.01
N THR A 92 15.26 4.76 9.81
CA THR A 92 15.97 5.30 8.64
C THR A 92 15.18 6.37 7.88
N LEU A 93 13.85 6.22 7.79
CA LEU A 93 12.98 7.06 6.96
C LEU A 93 11.90 7.82 7.76
N GLY A 94 11.78 7.59 9.07
CA GLY A 94 10.80 8.27 9.93
C GLY A 94 9.35 7.86 9.69
N ILE A 95 9.09 6.76 8.96
CA ILE A 95 7.73 6.30 8.62
C ILE A 95 7.09 5.64 9.85
N ASP A 96 6.02 6.25 10.36
CA ASP A 96 5.26 5.94 11.59
C ASP A 96 4.00 5.08 11.35
N VAL A 97 4.01 4.30 10.26
CA VAL A 97 2.94 3.38 9.86
C VAL A 97 3.19 1.97 10.42
N ALA A 98 2.22 1.37 11.10
CA ALA A 98 2.34 0.05 11.72
C ALA A 98 2.37 -1.11 10.70
N ASP A 99 1.75 -0.98 9.52
CA ASP A 99 1.92 -1.94 8.41
C ASP A 99 2.06 -1.29 7.03
N THR A 100 3.30 -1.17 6.55
CA THR A 100 3.58 -0.60 5.21
C THR A 100 3.38 -1.61 4.08
N GLN A 101 3.52 -2.92 4.36
CA GLN A 101 3.60 -3.99 3.35
C GLN A 101 2.26 -4.69 3.09
N CYS A 102 1.13 -4.05 3.38
CA CYS A 102 -0.19 -4.57 3.04
C CYS A 102 -0.55 -4.18 1.60
N GLY A 103 -0.96 -5.15 0.77
CA GLY A 103 -1.35 -4.87 -0.62
C GLY A 103 -2.58 -3.98 -0.74
N PHE A 104 -3.50 -4.03 0.23
CA PHE A 104 -4.63 -3.11 0.31
C PHE A 104 -4.13 -1.69 0.59
N LYS A 105 -4.16 -0.84 -0.43
CA LYS A 105 -3.90 0.59 -0.36
C LYS A 105 -4.99 1.35 -1.11
N ALA A 106 -4.90 2.66 -1.05
CA ALA A 106 -5.75 3.62 -1.75
C ALA A 106 -4.97 4.92 -1.92
N PHE A 107 -5.35 5.80 -2.86
CA PHE A 107 -4.68 7.09 -3.09
C PHE A 107 -5.64 8.15 -3.67
N ARG A 108 -5.59 9.40 -3.16
CA ARG A 108 -6.24 10.59 -3.78
C ARG A 108 -5.81 10.66 -5.24
N ARG A 109 -6.61 11.11 -6.21
CA ARG A 109 -6.17 11.08 -7.64
C ARG A 109 -4.91 11.93 -7.80
N GLU A 110 -4.95 13.16 -7.31
CA GLU A 110 -3.84 14.10 -7.32
C GLU A 110 -2.64 13.61 -6.49
N VAL A 111 -2.89 12.87 -5.40
CA VAL A 111 -1.84 12.25 -4.57
C VAL A 111 -1.25 11.02 -5.25
N ALA A 112 -2.05 10.24 -5.98
CA ALA A 112 -1.60 9.10 -6.76
C ALA A 112 -0.68 9.61 -7.86
N HIS A 113 -1.11 10.57 -8.68
CA HIS A 113 -0.25 11.15 -9.71
C HIS A 113 1.02 11.76 -9.08
N ASP A 114 0.91 12.63 -8.07
CA ASP A 114 2.09 13.25 -7.44
C ASP A 114 3.06 12.22 -6.84
N LEU A 115 2.58 11.15 -6.22
CA LEU A 115 3.44 10.12 -5.63
C LEU A 115 4.02 9.17 -6.68
N PHE A 116 3.19 8.64 -7.59
CA PHE A 116 3.62 7.65 -8.59
C PHE A 116 4.56 8.26 -9.64
N ASP A 117 4.33 9.51 -10.07
CA ASP A 117 5.22 10.23 -10.98
C ASP A 117 6.60 10.53 -10.34
N ARG A 118 6.65 10.58 -9.00
CA ARG A 118 7.88 10.79 -8.21
C ARG A 118 8.62 9.51 -7.83
N LEU A 119 8.04 8.32 -7.99
CA LEU A 119 8.74 7.05 -7.71
C LEU A 119 10.00 6.94 -8.56
N GLN A 120 11.13 6.60 -7.93
CA GLN A 120 12.44 6.51 -8.58
C GLN A 120 12.99 5.09 -8.56
N LEU A 121 12.69 4.30 -7.53
CA LEU A 121 13.36 3.02 -7.27
C LEU A 121 13.22 2.01 -8.42
N TYR A 122 12.10 2.09 -9.15
CA TYR A 122 11.74 1.20 -10.27
C TYR A 122 11.64 1.91 -11.63
N ARG A 123 11.95 3.22 -11.70
CA ARG A 123 11.74 4.07 -12.89
C ARG A 123 12.75 3.83 -14.03
N THR A 124 13.89 3.20 -13.73
CA THR A 124 14.97 2.92 -14.71
C THR A 124 15.28 1.44 -14.81
N ASN A 125 15.25 0.93 -16.05
CA ASN A 125 15.77 -0.36 -16.51
C ASN A 125 15.61 -1.55 -15.55
N GLN A 126 14.37 -2.03 -15.42
CA GLN A 126 14.12 -3.42 -15.01
C GLN A 126 13.17 -4.07 -16.02
N THR A 127 13.74 -4.83 -16.96
CA THR A 127 13.03 -5.85 -17.74
C THR A 127 12.57 -6.93 -16.76
N ASN A 128 11.35 -6.82 -16.25
CA ASN A 128 10.80 -7.74 -15.27
C ASN A 128 10.06 -8.88 -15.99
N GLU A 129 10.70 -10.04 -16.08
CA GLU A 129 9.99 -11.29 -16.35
C GLU A 129 9.25 -11.73 -15.07
N GLY A 130 7.94 -11.50 -15.03
CA GLY A 130 7.04 -11.99 -13.98
C GLY A 130 6.84 -11.06 -12.78
N SER A 131 5.95 -11.49 -11.87
CA SER A 131 5.51 -10.71 -10.71
C SER A 131 6.59 -10.62 -9.63
N ARG A 132 6.96 -9.40 -9.22
CA ARG A 132 7.87 -9.15 -8.09
C ARG A 132 7.11 -8.67 -6.85
N VAL A 133 7.55 -9.13 -5.69
CA VAL A 133 7.01 -8.71 -4.38
C VAL A 133 8.15 -8.08 -3.58
N THR A 134 8.42 -6.80 -3.83
CA THR A 134 9.51 -6.05 -3.18
C THR A 134 8.98 -5.08 -2.14
N ALA A 135 9.67 -5.00 -1.00
CA ALA A 135 9.30 -4.08 0.08
C ALA A 135 9.52 -2.60 -0.29
N GLY A 136 10.47 -2.31 -1.20
CA GLY A 136 10.88 -0.95 -1.52
C GLY A 136 9.80 -0.07 -2.13
N PHE A 137 8.91 -0.62 -2.96
CA PHE A 137 7.81 0.15 -3.57
C PHE A 137 6.92 0.78 -2.51
N ASP A 138 6.39 -0.04 -1.60
CA ASP A 138 5.52 0.41 -0.51
C ASP A 138 6.20 1.40 0.44
N VAL A 139 7.51 1.22 0.66
CA VAL A 139 8.30 2.07 1.55
C VAL A 139 8.64 3.41 0.89
N GLU A 140 8.98 3.44 -0.41
CA GLU A 140 9.21 4.68 -1.17
C GLU A 140 7.92 5.50 -1.24
N LEU A 141 6.80 4.85 -1.58
CA LEU A 141 5.49 5.46 -1.72
C LEU A 141 5.00 6.11 -0.41
N LEU A 142 5.15 5.41 0.73
CA LEU A 142 4.75 5.94 2.04
C LEU A 142 5.78 6.93 2.62
N TYR A 143 7.06 6.85 2.22
CA TYR A 143 8.05 7.89 2.50
C TYR A 143 7.70 9.20 1.81
N LEU A 144 7.41 9.14 0.50
CA LEU A 144 6.97 10.29 -0.30
C LEU A 144 5.68 10.89 0.26
N ALA A 145 4.68 10.06 0.59
CA ALA A 145 3.43 10.52 1.20
C ALA A 145 3.66 11.32 2.48
N LYS A 146 4.53 10.83 3.37
CA LYS A 146 4.89 11.55 4.60
C LYS A 146 5.67 12.85 4.32
N ARG A 147 6.64 12.82 3.39
CA ARG A 147 7.44 14.00 3.00
C ARG A 147 6.60 15.12 2.39
N ARG A 148 5.55 14.77 1.63
CA ARG A 148 4.59 15.71 1.03
C ARG A 148 3.52 16.19 2.01
N GLY A 149 3.51 15.71 3.25
CA GLY A 149 2.55 16.08 4.28
C GLY A 149 1.15 15.46 4.09
N TYR A 150 1.01 14.41 3.26
CA TYR A 150 -0.27 13.75 3.05
C TYR A 150 -0.69 12.92 4.28
N SER A 151 -1.97 13.01 4.64
CA SER A 151 -2.55 12.23 5.73
C SER A 151 -2.68 10.75 5.33
N ILE A 152 -2.08 9.85 6.12
CA ILE A 152 -2.17 8.41 5.93
C ILE A 152 -3.08 7.83 7.02
N LYS A 153 -4.10 7.05 6.63
CA LYS A 153 -4.95 6.32 7.59
C LYS A 153 -4.77 4.82 7.46
N GLU A 154 -4.42 4.18 8.58
CA GLU A 154 -4.50 2.72 8.72
C GLU A 154 -5.91 2.26 9.10
N VAL A 155 -6.37 1.19 8.44
CA VAL A 155 -7.58 0.44 8.77
C VAL A 155 -7.23 -1.04 9.01
N PRO A 156 -7.74 -1.69 10.07
CA PRO A 156 -7.41 -3.08 10.37
C PRO A 156 -8.03 -4.04 9.35
N VAL A 157 -7.21 -4.90 8.74
CA VAL A 157 -7.65 -5.90 7.76
C VAL A 157 -7.51 -7.31 8.35
N ALA A 158 -8.52 -8.16 8.10
CA ALA A 158 -8.46 -9.57 8.46
C ALA A 158 -7.55 -10.31 7.47
N TRP A 159 -6.36 -10.71 7.93
CA TRP A 159 -5.38 -11.43 7.12
C TRP A 159 -5.31 -12.91 7.55
N ARG A 160 -5.31 -13.81 6.57
CA ARG A 160 -5.03 -15.23 6.75
C ARG A 160 -3.67 -15.54 6.15
N TYR A 161 -2.84 -16.32 6.85
CA TYR A 161 -1.59 -16.81 6.26
C TYR A 161 -1.91 -17.79 5.13
N VAL A 162 -1.45 -17.48 3.93
CA VAL A 162 -1.39 -18.40 2.80
C VAL A 162 0.08 -18.71 2.58
N GLU A 163 0.45 -19.97 2.68
CA GLU A 163 1.82 -20.40 2.42
C GLU A 163 2.15 -20.26 0.94
N THR A 164 3.29 -19.64 0.64
CA THR A 164 3.73 -19.41 -0.74
C THR A 164 5.23 -19.60 -0.85
N ARG A 165 5.65 -20.31 -1.91
CA ARG A 165 7.07 -20.53 -2.24
C ARG A 165 7.74 -19.31 -2.89
N ARG A 166 7.00 -18.22 -3.11
CA ARG A 166 7.47 -17.00 -3.79
C ARG A 166 8.29 -16.04 -2.90
N VAL A 167 8.59 -16.40 -1.66
CA VAL A 167 9.28 -15.54 -0.67
C VAL A 167 10.53 -16.25 -0.16
N ASN A 168 11.70 -15.64 -0.35
CA ASN A 168 12.98 -16.13 0.13
C ASN A 168 13.46 -15.24 1.29
N PRO A 169 13.45 -15.74 2.54
CA PRO A 169 13.77 -14.95 3.74
C PRO A 169 15.07 -14.12 3.68
N ILE A 170 16.13 -14.68 3.10
CA ILE A 170 17.46 -14.06 3.08
C ILE A 170 17.53 -13.04 1.94
N ARG A 171 17.19 -13.46 0.71
CA ARG A 171 17.21 -12.58 -0.46
C ARG A 171 16.31 -11.37 -0.27
N ASP A 172 15.06 -11.59 0.16
CA ASP A 172 14.05 -10.53 0.24
C ASP A 172 14.38 -9.53 1.36
N SER A 173 15.05 -10.00 2.44
CA SER A 173 15.56 -9.12 3.51
C SER A 173 16.74 -8.24 3.04
N ILE A 174 17.67 -8.80 2.26
CA ILE A 174 18.79 -8.05 1.68
C ILE A 174 18.29 -7.05 0.62
N GLU A 175 17.34 -7.46 -0.23
CA GLU A 175 16.72 -6.62 -1.25
C GLU A 175 15.94 -5.47 -0.58
N GLY A 176 15.12 -5.76 0.43
CA GLY A 176 14.41 -4.74 1.22
C GLY A 176 15.34 -3.76 1.97
N LEU A 177 16.47 -4.22 2.50
CA LEU A 177 17.46 -3.35 3.14
C LEU A 177 18.17 -2.44 2.12
N ARG A 178 18.53 -2.99 0.95
CA ARG A 178 19.13 -2.22 -0.16
C ARG A 178 18.17 -1.13 -0.64
N ASP A 179 16.91 -1.48 -0.83
CA ASP A 179 15.84 -0.55 -1.21
C ASP A 179 15.71 0.58 -0.18
N LEU A 180 15.65 0.25 1.12
CA LEU A 180 15.54 1.19 2.22
C LEU A 180 16.69 2.21 2.25
N LEU A 181 17.94 1.72 2.08
CA LEU A 181 19.13 2.57 1.99
C LEU A 181 19.14 3.43 0.72
N ARG A 182 18.66 2.90 -0.41
CA ARG A 182 18.58 3.64 -1.68
C ARG A 182 17.55 4.78 -1.61
N ILE A 183 16.38 4.56 -1.00
CA ILE A 183 15.40 5.62 -0.73
C ILE A 183 16.03 6.70 0.16
N ARG A 184 16.72 6.31 1.23
CA ARG A 184 17.41 7.27 2.13
C ARG A 184 18.47 8.09 1.39
N LEU A 185 19.23 7.46 0.49
CA LEU A 185 20.26 8.12 -0.34
C LEU A 185 19.63 9.10 -1.34
N LEU A 186 18.56 8.72 -2.03
CA LEU A 186 17.84 9.58 -2.98
C LEU A 186 17.21 10.79 -2.29
N ALA A 187 16.67 10.59 -1.08
CA ALA A 187 16.18 11.68 -0.23
C ALA A 187 17.28 12.67 0.17
N LEU A 188 18.45 12.18 0.59
CA LEU A 188 19.59 13.05 0.93
C LEU A 188 20.16 13.79 -0.28
N ARG A 189 19.88 13.34 -1.50
CA ARG A 189 20.27 13.98 -2.76
C ARG A 189 19.21 14.95 -3.31
N GLY A 190 18.12 15.20 -2.59
CA GLY A 190 17.05 16.10 -3.03
C GLY A 190 16.19 15.58 -4.20
N VAL A 191 16.32 14.29 -4.59
CA VAL A 191 15.64 13.74 -5.80
C VAL A 191 14.11 13.67 -5.63
N TYR A 192 13.62 13.78 -4.40
CA TYR A 192 12.20 13.70 -4.06
C TYR A 192 11.58 15.07 -3.68
N GLU A 193 12.28 16.18 -3.92
CA GLU A 193 11.78 17.54 -3.68
C GLU A 193 11.00 18.09 -4.89
#